data_AF-G5NFF3-F1
#
_entry.id   AF-G5NFF3-F1
#
_cell.length_a   1.000
_cell.length_b   1.000
_cell.length_c   1.000
_cell.angle_alpha   90.00
_cell.angle_beta   90.00
_cell.angle_gamma   90.00
#
_symmetry.space_group_name_H-M   'P 1'
#
loop_
_entity.id
_entity.type
_entity.pdbx_description
1 polymer ?
#
loop_
_entity_poly.entity_id
_entity_poly.type
_entity_poly.pdbx_seq_one_letter_code
_entity_poly.pdbx_strand_id
1 'polypeptide(L)'
;TAIAFLMRDDNGVAQLWLISPQGGEPRQLTHHATGVQSAFNWHPSGKWLGLVLENRIACCDAQSGRIDFLTARHDNPPSADAVVFSPDGRHVAWMEEVKGFRQLWVTETGR
;
A
#
# COMPACT_ATOMS: atom_id res chain seq x y z
N THR A 1 -6.96 -11.34 13.18
CA THR A 1 -7.24 -9.91 12.95
C THR A 1 -6.01 -9.12 13.34
N ALA A 2 -5.65 -8.09 12.57
CA ALA A 2 -4.49 -7.24 12.85
C ALA A 2 -4.85 -5.77 12.57
N ILE A 3 -4.20 -4.85 13.27
CA ILE A 3 -4.18 -3.43 12.94
C ILE A 3 -2.89 -3.18 12.16
N ALA A 4 -3.02 -2.56 10.98
CA ALA A 4 -1.86 -2.13 10.20
C ALA A 4 -1.57 -0.66 10.47
N PHE A 5 -0.30 -0.27 10.41
CA PHE A 5 0.14 1.11 10.54
C PHE A 5 1.52 1.31 9.88
N LEU A 6 1.90 2.58 9.70
CA LEU A 6 3.23 2.95 9.24
C LEU A 6 4.11 3.32 10.42
N MET A 7 5.32 2.77 10.46
CA MET A 7 6.35 3.10 11.44
C MET A 7 7.71 3.02 10.77
N ARG A 8 8.65 3.87 11.20
CA ARG A 8 10.03 3.81 10.72
C ARG A 8 10.73 2.60 11.32
N ASP A 9 11.45 1.86 10.49
CA ASP A 9 12.36 0.80 10.93
C ASP A 9 13.69 1.36 11.48
N ASP A 10 14.60 0.48 11.87
CA ASP A 10 15.92 0.85 12.42
C ASP A 10 16.79 1.65 11.45
N ASN A 11 16.49 1.59 10.14
CA ASN A 11 17.16 2.39 9.12
C ASN A 11 16.45 3.74 8.89
N GLY A 12 15.41 4.05 9.66
CA GLY A 12 14.61 5.26 9.53
C GLY A 12 13.63 5.22 8.36
N VAL A 13 13.41 4.07 7.72
CA VAL A 13 12.56 3.93 6.54
C VAL A 13 11.12 3.60 6.97
N ALA A 14 10.13 4.32 6.44
CA ALA A 14 8.72 4.07 6.78
C ALA A 14 8.24 2.75 6.13
N GLN A 15 7.95 1.75 6.96
CA GLN A 15 7.49 0.42 6.55
C GLN A 15 6.04 0.19 6.97
N LEU A 16 5.40 -0.86 6.43
CA LEU A 16 4.19 -1.42 6.98
C LEU A 16 4.51 -2.30 8.20
N TRP A 17 3.73 -2.11 9.25
CA TRP A 17 3.78 -2.89 10.48
C TRP A 17 2.39 -3.38 10.83
N LEU A 18 2.33 -4.54 11.49
CA LEU A 18 1.10 -5.10 12.02
C LEU A 18 1.21 -5.26 13.53
N ILE A 19 0.12 -5.00 14.25
CA ILE A 19 -0.03 -5.31 15.67
C ILE A 19 -1.35 -6.02 15.91
N SER A 20 -1.38 -6.88 16.94
CA SER A 20 -2.64 -7.45 17.39
C SER A 20 -3.56 -6.35 17.94
N PRO A 21 -4.88 -6.40 17.70
CA PRO A 21 -5.83 -5.49 18.33
C PRO A 21 -5.84 -5.59 19.86
N GLN A 22 -5.34 -6.70 20.42
CA GLN A 22 -5.15 -6.87 21.86
C GLN A 22 -3.86 -6.23 22.39
N GLY A 23 -3.06 -5.58 21.54
CA GLY A 23 -1.75 -5.03 21.87
C GLY A 23 -0.61 -6.05 21.75
N GLY A 24 0.54 -5.74 22.36
CA GLY A 24 1.78 -6.52 22.27
C GLY A 24 2.79 -5.90 21.32
N GLU A 25 3.80 -6.68 20.92
CA GLU A 25 4.89 -6.20 20.08
C GLU A 25 4.47 -6.06 18.61
N PRO A 26 4.75 -4.92 17.97
CA PRO A 26 4.61 -4.76 16.52
C PRO A 26 5.47 -5.74 15.74
N ARG A 27 4.91 -6.28 14.65
CA ARG A 27 5.64 -7.07 13.66
C ARG A 27 5.88 -6.24 12.41
N GLN A 28 7.14 -6.06 12.05
CA GLN A 28 7.51 -5.46 10.76
C GLN A 28 7.03 -6.36 9.63
N LEU A 29 6.21 -5.81 8.74
CA LEU A 29 5.66 -6.56 7.61
C LEU A 29 6.54 -6.38 6.37
N THR A 30 6.98 -5.16 6.07
CA THR A 30 7.79 -4.86 4.88
C THR A 30 9.22 -4.44 5.24
N HIS A 31 10.16 -4.74 4.35
CA HIS A 31 11.60 -4.52 4.54
C HIS A 31 12.21 -3.98 3.24
N HIS A 32 11.81 -2.79 2.81
CA HIS A 32 12.30 -2.16 1.58
C HIS A 32 13.32 -1.06 1.84
N ALA A 33 14.22 -0.85 0.87
CA ALA A 33 15.20 0.24 0.93
C ALA A 33 14.54 1.63 0.87
N THR A 34 13.35 1.74 0.26
CA THR A 34 12.55 2.97 0.20
C THR A 34 11.28 2.83 1.01
N GLY A 35 10.79 3.94 1.58
CA GLY A 35 9.59 3.93 2.40
C GLY A 35 8.30 3.82 1.58
N VAL A 36 7.24 3.39 2.25
CA VAL A 36 5.86 3.50 1.74
C VAL A 36 5.52 4.97 1.52
N GLN A 37 4.98 5.30 0.34
CA GLN A 37 4.86 6.68 -0.15
C GLN A 37 3.44 7.23 -0.06
N SER A 38 2.48 6.44 0.42
CA SER A 38 1.08 6.82 0.56
C SER A 38 0.48 6.36 1.88
N ALA A 39 -0.70 6.88 2.21
CA ALA A 39 -1.62 6.11 3.03
C ALA A 39 -1.93 4.76 2.36
N PHE A 40 -2.09 3.71 3.15
CA PHE A 40 -2.40 2.36 2.66
C PHE A 40 -3.85 2.00 2.98
N ASN A 41 -4.37 0.94 2.35
CA ASN A 41 -5.72 0.45 2.62
C ASN A 41 -5.79 -1.08 2.64
N TRP A 42 -6.74 -1.66 3.36
CA TRP A 42 -6.95 -3.10 3.39
C TRP A 42 -7.83 -3.55 2.23
N HIS A 43 -7.41 -4.59 1.52
CA HIS A 43 -8.28 -5.30 0.59
C HIS A 43 -9.45 -5.95 1.35
N PRO A 44 -10.68 -5.99 0.80
CA PRO A 44 -11.85 -6.55 1.47
C PRO A 44 -11.68 -7.98 2.00
N SER A 45 -10.81 -8.78 1.37
CA SER A 45 -10.47 -10.14 1.85
C SER A 45 -9.72 -10.19 3.19
N GLY A 46 -9.11 -9.06 3.62
CA GLY A 46 -8.19 -9.01 4.76
C GLY A 46 -6.83 -9.69 4.56
N LYS A 47 -6.52 -10.17 3.34
CA LYS A 47 -5.23 -10.83 3.02
C LYS A 47 -4.19 -9.90 2.41
N TRP A 48 -4.62 -8.74 1.90
CA TRP A 48 -3.77 -7.82 1.13
C TRP A 48 -3.91 -6.39 1.63
N LEU A 49 -2.84 -5.61 1.50
CA LEU A 49 -2.82 -4.17 1.71
C LEU A 49 -2.39 -3.47 0.42
N GLY A 50 -3.11 -2.44 0.00
CA GLY A 50 -2.78 -1.58 -1.13
C GLY A 50 -1.98 -0.37 -0.66
N LEU A 51 -0.92 -0.03 -1.38
CA LEU A 51 -0.02 1.08 -1.05
C LEU A 51 0.71 1.59 -2.30
N VAL A 52 1.34 2.77 -2.18
CA VAL A 52 2.34 3.24 -3.14
C VAL A 52 3.74 2.91 -2.62
N LEU A 53 4.52 2.23 -3.45
CA LEU A 53 5.93 1.91 -3.19
C LEU A 53 6.73 2.02 -4.49
N GLU A 54 7.92 2.61 -4.44
CA GLU A 54 8.77 2.87 -5.62
C GLU A 54 8.02 3.56 -6.78
N ASN A 55 7.18 4.53 -6.45
CA ASN A 55 6.27 5.27 -7.33
C ASN A 55 5.28 4.37 -8.08
N ARG A 56 4.95 3.19 -7.54
CA ARG A 56 4.03 2.24 -8.16
C ARG A 56 2.94 1.80 -7.21
N ILE A 57 1.80 1.43 -7.79
CA ILE A 57 0.72 0.78 -7.03
C ILE A 57 1.13 -0.65 -6.73
N ALA A 58 1.12 -1.00 -5.46
CA ALA A 58 1.54 -2.30 -4.95
C ALA A 58 0.46 -2.93 -4.08
N CYS A 59 0.40 -4.26 -4.10
CA CYS A 59 -0.28 -5.07 -3.11
C CYS A 59 0.74 -5.79 -2.23
N CYS A 60 0.61 -5.64 -0.92
CA CYS A 60 1.39 -6.33 0.09
C CYS A 60 0.57 -7.47 0.69
N ASP A 61 1.10 -8.69 0.68
CA ASP A 61 0.53 -9.83 1.39
C ASP A 61 0.66 -9.62 2.90
N ALA A 62 -0.46 -9.62 3.62
CA ALA A 62 -0.50 -9.27 5.05
C ALA A 62 0.17 -10.30 5.97
N GLN A 63 0.40 -11.52 5.47
CA GLN A 63 1.06 -12.56 6.25
C GLN A 63 2.57 -12.50 6.06
N SER A 64 3.03 -12.57 4.81
CA SER A 64 4.43 -12.71 4.41
C SER A 64 5.16 -11.39 4.15
N GLY A 65 4.43 -10.30 3.88
CA GLY A 65 5.02 -9.03 3.46
C GLY A 65 5.44 -8.98 2.00
N ARG A 66 5.12 -10.02 1.20
CA ARG A 66 5.45 -10.06 -0.23
C ARG A 66 4.76 -8.91 -0.96
N ILE A 67 5.51 -8.20 -1.79
CA ILE A 67 5.01 -7.14 -2.67
C ILE A 67 4.78 -7.67 -4.08
N ASP A 68 3.57 -7.45 -4.59
CA ASP A 68 3.21 -7.63 -5.99
C ASP A 68 2.87 -6.25 -6.57
N PHE A 69 3.64 -5.77 -7.55
CA PHE A 69 3.37 -4.50 -8.23
C PHE A 69 2.25 -4.66 -9.24
N LEU A 70 1.22 -3.82 -9.16
CA LEU A 70 0.05 -3.85 -10.03
C LEU A 70 0.21 -2.98 -11.28
N THR A 71 1.17 -2.06 -11.25
CA THR A 71 1.41 -1.11 -12.34
C THR A 71 2.89 -1.12 -12.74
N ALA A 72 3.14 -0.82 -14.02
CA ALA A 72 4.47 -0.48 -14.51
C ALA A 72 4.92 0.88 -13.93
N ARG A 73 6.15 1.31 -14.24
CA ARG A 73 6.58 2.67 -13.88
C ARG A 73 5.77 3.70 -14.68
N HIS A 74 5.37 4.76 -14.01
CA HIS A 74 4.55 5.86 -14.53
C HIS A 74 5.43 7.10 -14.72
N ASP A 75 5.05 7.98 -15.65
CA ASP A 75 5.72 9.27 -15.84
C ASP A 75 5.43 10.23 -14.68
N ASN A 76 4.24 10.13 -14.07
CA ASN A 76 3.82 10.92 -12.91
C ASN A 76 3.69 10.01 -11.68
N PRO A 77 4.26 10.38 -10.52
CA PRO A 77 4.13 9.56 -9.33
C PRO A 77 2.67 9.56 -8.82
N PRO A 78 2.17 8.42 -8.31
CA PRO A 78 0.92 8.39 -7.55
C PRO A 78 0.94 9.40 -6.38
N SER A 79 -0.22 10.00 -6.10
CA SER A 79 -0.43 10.84 -4.92
C SER A 79 -0.10 10.08 -3.64
N ALA A 80 0.37 10.81 -2.62
CA ALA A 80 0.53 10.28 -1.27
C ALA A 80 -0.81 10.00 -0.55
N ASP A 81 -1.93 10.38 -1.16
CA ASP A 81 -3.27 10.01 -0.69
C ASP A 81 -3.48 8.49 -0.74
N ALA A 82 -4.50 8.00 -0.02
CA ALA A 82 -4.77 6.57 0.04
C ALA A 82 -5.16 5.99 -1.33
N VAL A 83 -4.61 4.82 -1.65
CA VAL A 83 -5.23 3.93 -2.65
C VAL A 83 -6.47 3.29 -2.04
N VAL A 84 -7.51 3.05 -2.82
CA VAL A 84 -8.77 2.48 -2.32
C VAL A 84 -9.21 1.29 -3.16
N PHE A 85 -9.51 0.17 -2.50
CA PHE A 85 -10.03 -1.01 -3.19
C PHE A 85 -11.52 -0.85 -3.50
N SER A 86 -11.95 -1.44 -4.61
CA SER A 86 -13.38 -1.64 -4.86
C SER A 86 -13.99 -2.55 -3.77
N PRO A 87 -15.29 -2.46 -3.49
CA PRO A 87 -15.93 -3.29 -2.46
C PRO A 87 -15.77 -4.80 -2.67
N ASP A 88 -15.65 -5.23 -3.92
CA ASP A 88 -15.39 -6.63 -4.30
C ASP A 88 -13.89 -6.98 -4.38
N GLY A 89 -13.01 -6.00 -4.22
CA GLY A 89 -11.55 -6.17 -4.21
C GLY A 89 -10.89 -6.31 -5.58
N ARG A 90 -11.66 -6.42 -6.67
CA ARG A 90 -11.11 -6.69 -8.01
C ARG A 90 -10.31 -5.53 -8.59
N HIS A 91 -10.54 -4.31 -8.10
CA HIS A 91 -9.86 -3.12 -8.56
C HIS A 91 -9.29 -2.31 -7.40
N VAL A 92 -8.28 -1.51 -7.72
CA VAL A 92 -7.76 -0.46 -6.84
C VAL A 92 -7.73 0.85 -7.60
N ALA A 93 -8.20 1.92 -6.96
CA ALA A 93 -8.17 3.28 -7.50
C ALA A 93 -7.17 4.14 -6.74
N TRP A 94 -6.57 5.10 -7.44
CA TRP A 94 -5.63 6.08 -6.89
C TRP A 94 -5.70 7.39 -7.69
N MET A 95 -5.03 8.42 -7.19
CA MET A 95 -4.90 9.70 -7.88
C MET A 95 -3.47 9.94 -8.35
N GLU A 96 -3.32 10.58 -9.51
CA GLU A 96 -2.05 11.12 -10.02
C GLU A 96 -2.25 12.57 -10.46
N GLU A 97 -1.21 13.38 -10.36
CA GLU A 97 -1.22 14.73 -10.93
C GLU A 97 -0.74 14.68 -12.39
N VAL A 98 -1.61 15.12 -13.30
CA VAL A 98 -1.33 15.17 -14.74
C VAL A 98 -1.61 16.58 -15.22
N LYS A 99 -0.56 17.27 -15.68
CA LYS A 99 -0.63 18.65 -16.19
C LYS A 99 -1.34 19.62 -15.22
N GLY A 100 -1.07 19.49 -13.92
CA GLY A 100 -1.63 20.36 -12.87
C GLY A 100 -3.02 19.98 -12.37
N PHE A 101 -3.57 18.85 -12.79
CA PHE A 101 -4.87 18.36 -12.34
C PHE A 101 -4.75 16.99 -11.67
N ARG A 102 -5.45 16.78 -10.55
CA ARG A 102 -5.60 15.44 -9.96
C ARG A 102 -6.59 14.62 -10.80
N GLN A 103 -6.12 13.50 -11.31
CA GLN A 103 -6.91 12.56 -12.09
C GLN A 103 -7.06 11.24 -11.35
N LEU A 104 -8.21 10.57 -11.55
CA LEU A 104 -8.50 9.27 -10.98
C LEU A 104 -8.08 8.17 -11.96
N TRP A 105 -7.40 7.16 -11.44
CA TRP A 105 -6.95 5.99 -12.18
C TRP A 105 -7.43 4.71 -11.51
N VAL A 106 -7.46 3.62 -12.26
CA VAL A 106 -7.86 2.29 -11.77
C VAL A 106 -7.05 1.20 -12.46
N THR A 107 -6.77 0.11 -11.73
CA THR A 107 -6.18 -1.11 -12.26
C THR A 107 -6.81 -2.32 -11.59
N GLU A 108 -6.72 -3.48 -12.25
CA GLU A 108 -7.09 -4.76 -11.66
C GLU A 108 -6.07 -5.17 -10.58
N THR A 109 -6.55 -5.84 -9.53
CA THR A 109 -5.70 -6.37 -8.45
C THR A 109 -5.22 -7.80 -8.75
N GLY A 110 -5.95 -8.53 -9.60
CA GLY A 110 -5.76 -9.97 -9.78
C GLY A 110 -5.98 -10.76 -8.49
N ARG A 111 -6.92 -10.31 -7.65
CA ARG A 111 -7.28 -10.91 -6.34
C ARG A 111 -8.77 -11.22 -6.25
#